data_AF-A0A8W7PYQ7-F1
#
_entry.id   AF-A0A8W7PYQ7-F1
#
_cell.length_a   1.000
_cell.length_b   1.000
_cell.length_c   1.000
_cell.angle_alpha   90.00
_cell.angle_beta   90.00
_cell.angle_gamma   90.00
#
_symmetry.space_group_name_H-M   'P 1'
#
loop_
_entity.id
_entity.type
_entity.pdbx_description
1 polymer ?
#
loop_
_entity_poly.entity_id
_entity_poly.type
_entity_poly.pdbx_seq_one_letter_code
_entity_poly.pdbx_strand_id
1 'polypeptide(L)'
;MRRMLLGEMVLDHQRAFRGILTLVFMLLVVSNGWYVYSRSLSLSDQYAHRAVAGLRQHFEKISGLIDTIQAEAVRELQWGEPSSDVDGQLSALRNVPGTDYFSLDRLPPQLSHQQIGNLTGLVLPGKPDPARQREIAVALGLAPMMTAAYRNLDEHGVAWVYYVSRQQFIYLYPFTPAADFHYSAGTPLGVFWRMVLPEVNPEGRRIMTPVYIDQAGKGAMLTI
;
A
#
# COMPACT_ATOMS: atom_id res chain seq x y z
N MET A 1 -21.48 -96.07 -22.80
CA MET A 1 -20.50 -95.11 -23.36
C MET A 1 -20.96 -93.70 -23.01
N ARG A 2 -20.28 -93.04 -22.07
CA ARG A 2 -20.70 -91.77 -21.44
C ARG A 2 -19.80 -90.66 -22.01
N ARG A 3 -20.34 -89.79 -22.87
CA ARG A 3 -19.65 -88.55 -23.29
C ARG A 3 -19.76 -87.55 -22.15
N MET A 4 -18.67 -87.30 -21.43
CA MET A 4 -18.59 -86.26 -20.39
C MET A 4 -18.23 -84.92 -21.03
N LEU A 5 -18.97 -83.89 -20.59
CA LEU A 5 -18.93 -82.51 -21.03
C LEU A 5 -17.57 -81.86 -20.74
N LEU A 6 -16.90 -81.41 -21.81
CA LEU A 6 -15.73 -80.51 -21.77
C LEU A 6 -16.14 -79.02 -21.86
N GLY A 7 -17.44 -78.72 -21.80
CA GLY A 7 -17.99 -77.38 -22.10
C GLY A 7 -18.20 -76.44 -20.92
N GLU A 8 -18.20 -76.91 -19.67
CA GLU A 8 -18.58 -76.07 -18.51
C GLU A 8 -17.40 -75.39 -17.79
N MET A 9 -16.15 -75.83 -18.01
CA MET A 9 -15.00 -75.29 -17.29
C MET A 9 -14.47 -73.95 -17.86
N VAL A 10 -14.84 -73.60 -19.10
CA VAL A 10 -14.39 -72.38 -19.79
C VAL A 10 -15.27 -71.15 -19.47
N LEU A 11 -16.52 -71.38 -19.06
CA LEU A 11 -17.51 -70.31 -18.82
C LEU A 11 -17.34 -69.59 -17.48
N ASP A 12 -16.71 -70.22 -16.48
CA ASP A 12 -16.56 -69.64 -15.14
C ASP A 12 -15.41 -68.60 -15.06
N HIS A 13 -14.35 -68.81 -15.85
CA HIS A 13 -13.22 -67.87 -15.94
C HIS A 13 -13.61 -66.53 -16.56
N GLN A 14 -14.60 -66.49 -17.46
CA GLN A 14 -15.06 -65.22 -18.06
C GLN A 14 -15.76 -64.30 -17.05
N ARG A 15 -16.52 -64.86 -16.10
CA ARG A 15 -17.20 -64.08 -15.06
C ARG A 15 -16.21 -63.54 -14.04
N ALA A 16 -15.27 -64.38 -13.58
CA ALA A 16 -14.18 -63.97 -12.70
C ALA A 16 -13.31 -62.88 -13.34
N PHE A 17 -12.94 -63.04 -14.62
CA PHE A 17 -12.15 -62.06 -15.37
C PHE A 17 -12.85 -60.69 -15.48
N ARG A 18 -14.16 -60.68 -15.81
CA ARG A 18 -14.95 -59.44 -15.85
C ARG A 18 -15.06 -58.75 -14.50
N GLY A 19 -15.22 -59.52 -13.41
CA GLY A 19 -15.23 -59.00 -12.05
C GLY A 19 -13.90 -58.32 -11.69
N ILE A 20 -12.78 -58.98 -11.98
CA ILE A 20 -11.43 -58.44 -11.74
C ILE A 20 -11.21 -57.16 -12.57
N LEU A 21 -11.58 -57.16 -13.86
CA LEU A 21 -11.42 -56.00 -14.71
C LEU A 21 -12.24 -54.79 -14.21
N THR A 22 -13.47 -55.05 -13.74
CA THR A 22 -14.35 -54.01 -13.18
C THR A 22 -13.77 -53.44 -11.89
N LEU A 23 -13.22 -54.30 -11.02
CA LEU A 23 -12.55 -53.89 -9.79
C LEU A 23 -11.32 -53.01 -10.09
N VAL A 24 -10.49 -53.42 -11.05
CA VAL A 24 -9.31 -52.65 -11.48
C VAL A 24 -9.74 -51.29 -12.04
N PHE A 25 -10.79 -51.25 -12.86
CA PHE A 25 -11.30 -50.00 -13.39
C PHE A 25 -11.83 -49.08 -12.27
N MET A 26 -12.59 -49.61 -11.32
CA MET A 26 -13.03 -48.84 -10.14
C MET A 26 -11.86 -48.31 -9.33
N LEU A 27 -10.84 -49.13 -9.07
CA LEU A 27 -9.64 -48.71 -8.35
C LEU A 27 -8.89 -47.60 -9.09
N LEU A 28 -8.80 -47.67 -10.41
CA LEU A 28 -8.20 -46.61 -11.23
C LEU A 28 -9.01 -45.32 -11.15
N VAL A 29 -10.34 -45.38 -11.21
CA VAL A 29 -11.21 -44.19 -11.07
C VAL A 29 -11.07 -43.57 -9.69
N VAL A 30 -11.07 -44.38 -8.62
CA VAL A 30 -10.90 -43.90 -7.24
C VAL A 30 -9.50 -43.31 -7.05
N SER A 31 -8.46 -43.99 -7.53
CA SER A 31 -7.07 -43.51 -7.45
C SER A 31 -6.87 -42.20 -8.23
N ASN A 32 -7.43 -42.11 -9.44
CA ASN A 32 -7.36 -40.90 -10.24
C ASN A 32 -8.15 -39.75 -9.61
N GLY A 33 -9.36 -40.02 -9.12
CA GLY A 33 -10.17 -39.04 -8.39
C GLY A 33 -9.47 -38.54 -7.13
N TRP A 34 -8.85 -39.44 -6.36
CA TRP A 34 -8.05 -39.09 -5.18
C TRP A 34 -6.83 -38.25 -5.55
N TYR A 35 -6.13 -38.59 -6.64
CA TYR A 35 -4.99 -37.84 -7.15
C TYR A 35 -5.38 -36.42 -7.56
N VAL A 36 -6.47 -36.26 -8.33
CA VAL A 36 -6.97 -34.95 -8.75
C VAL A 36 -7.42 -34.12 -7.54
N TYR A 37 -8.15 -34.73 -6.61
CA TYR A 37 -8.61 -34.07 -5.39
C TYR A 37 -7.46 -33.60 -4.50
N SER A 38 -6.53 -34.48 -4.16
CA SER A 38 -5.35 -34.15 -3.34
C SER A 38 -4.48 -33.08 -4.00
N ARG A 39 -4.29 -33.15 -5.33
CA ARG A 39 -3.59 -32.12 -6.10
C ARG A 39 -4.31 -30.78 -6.09
N SER A 40 -5.65 -30.77 -6.16
CA SER A 40 -6.45 -29.54 -6.12
C SER A 40 -6.34 -28.83 -4.76
N LEU A 41 -6.34 -29.60 -3.68
CA LEU A 41 -6.12 -29.10 -2.32
C LEU A 41 -4.71 -28.55 -2.15
N SER A 42 -3.68 -29.29 -2.58
CA SER A 42 -2.30 -28.83 -2.48
C SER A 42 -2.04 -27.56 -3.29
N LEU A 43 -2.68 -27.43 -4.46
CA LEU A 43 -2.59 -26.22 -5.27
C LEU A 43 -3.27 -25.04 -4.57
N SER A 44 -4.48 -25.23 -4.04
CA SER A 44 -5.22 -24.18 -3.32
C SER A 44 -4.44 -23.67 -2.11
N ASP A 45 -3.86 -24.57 -1.34
CA ASP A 45 -3.00 -24.25 -0.20
C ASP A 45 -1.73 -23.50 -0.63
N GLN A 46 -1.06 -23.95 -1.70
CA GLN A 46 0.08 -23.23 -2.27
C GLN A 46 -0.28 -21.84 -2.79
N TYR A 47 -1.45 -21.66 -3.40
CA TYR A 47 -1.90 -20.34 -3.86
C TYR A 47 -2.18 -19.42 -2.68
N ALA A 48 -2.85 -19.92 -1.64
CA ALA A 48 -3.10 -19.16 -0.42
C ALA A 48 -1.77 -18.74 0.24
N HIS A 49 -0.83 -19.67 0.39
CA HIS A 49 0.49 -19.38 0.95
C HIS A 49 1.28 -18.37 0.12
N ARG A 50 1.28 -18.50 -1.21
CA ARG A 50 1.95 -17.53 -2.10
C ARG A 50 1.30 -16.15 -2.04
N ALA A 51 -0.03 -16.09 -2.00
CA ALA A 51 -0.76 -14.83 -1.90
C ALA A 51 -0.43 -14.11 -0.57
N VAL A 52 -0.47 -14.84 0.54
CA VAL A 52 -0.11 -14.29 1.86
C VAL A 52 1.35 -13.88 1.93
N ALA A 53 2.27 -14.71 1.42
CA ALA A 53 3.69 -14.39 1.39
C ALA A 53 3.98 -13.15 0.54
N GLY A 54 3.35 -13.04 -0.64
CA GLY A 54 3.47 -11.87 -1.50
C GLY A 54 2.93 -10.61 -0.85
N LEU A 55 1.75 -10.69 -0.22
CA LEU A 55 1.16 -9.57 0.51
C LEU A 55 2.07 -9.12 1.66
N ARG A 56 2.58 -10.07 2.44
CA ARG A 56 3.51 -9.78 3.54
C ARG A 56 4.77 -9.08 3.02
N GLN A 57 5.41 -9.63 2.01
CA GLN A 57 6.61 -9.02 1.41
C GLN A 57 6.33 -7.58 0.94
N HIS A 58 5.14 -7.34 0.39
CA HIS A 58 4.74 -6.01 -0.03
C HIS A 58 4.61 -5.03 1.16
N PHE A 59 3.93 -5.43 2.24
CA PHE A 59 3.82 -4.61 3.45
C PHE A 59 5.16 -4.41 4.16
N GLU A 60 6.06 -5.39 4.14
CA GLU A 60 7.42 -5.24 4.70
C GLU A 60 8.22 -4.18 3.92
N LYS A 61 8.09 -4.14 2.58
CA LYS A 61 8.71 -3.09 1.75
C LYS A 61 8.18 -1.69 2.08
N ILE A 62 6.84 -1.56 2.19
CA ILE A 62 6.20 -0.30 2.60
C ILE A 62 6.68 0.10 3.99
N SER A 63 6.67 -0.85 4.92
CA SER A 63 7.09 -0.65 6.31
C SER A 63 8.52 -0.12 6.41
N GLY A 64 9.46 -0.75 5.72
CA GLY A 64 10.86 -0.31 5.70
C GLY A 64 11.01 1.12 5.16
N LEU A 65 10.28 1.49 4.11
CA LEU A 65 10.30 2.85 3.57
C LEU A 65 9.73 3.87 4.57
N ILE A 66 8.61 3.54 5.23
CA ILE A 66 8.03 4.40 6.28
C ILE A 66 9.00 4.54 7.45
N ASP A 67 9.63 3.45 7.90
CA ASP A 67 10.60 3.46 9.00
C ASP A 67 11.79 4.39 8.67
N THR A 68 12.32 4.32 7.45
CA THR A 68 13.40 5.21 7.02
C THR A 68 12.96 6.68 6.97
N ILE A 69 11.80 6.98 6.36
CA ILE A 69 11.28 8.35 6.27
C ILE A 69 10.97 8.92 7.67
N GLN A 70 10.37 8.12 8.54
CA GLN A 70 10.05 8.52 9.91
C GLN A 70 11.30 8.78 10.73
N ALA A 71 12.30 7.88 10.67
CA ALA A 71 13.56 8.05 11.39
C ALA A 71 14.27 9.34 10.95
N GLU A 72 14.28 9.61 9.65
CA GLU A 72 14.85 10.84 9.10
C GLU A 72 14.06 12.08 9.52
N ALA A 73 12.74 12.05 9.47
CA ALA A 73 11.88 13.14 9.92
C ALA A 73 12.13 13.48 11.40
N VAL A 74 12.17 12.47 12.26
CA VAL A 74 12.43 12.64 13.70
C VAL A 74 13.83 13.21 13.93
N ARG A 75 14.84 12.69 13.21
CA ARG A 75 16.22 13.19 13.28
C ARG A 75 16.29 14.66 12.92
N GLU A 76 15.71 15.05 11.79
CA GLU A 76 15.74 16.43 11.29
C GLU A 76 14.93 17.40 12.16
N LEU A 77 13.78 16.96 12.71
CA LEU A 77 13.00 17.80 13.63
C LEU A 77 13.69 18.03 14.97
N GLN A 78 14.38 17.02 15.51
CA GLN A 78 15.06 17.12 16.81
C GLN A 78 16.42 17.80 16.70
N TRP A 79 17.23 17.39 15.72
CA TRP A 79 18.66 17.70 15.64
C TRP A 79 19.07 18.32 14.30
N GLY A 80 18.16 18.38 13.32
CA GLY A 80 18.45 18.93 12.00
C GLY A 80 18.70 20.42 12.04
N GLU A 81 19.76 20.85 11.37
CA GLU A 81 19.95 22.25 11.00
C GLU A 81 19.13 22.55 9.75
N PRO A 82 18.60 23.77 9.58
CA PRO A 82 17.89 24.15 8.36
C PRO A 82 18.79 23.92 7.13
N SER A 83 18.43 22.94 6.28
CA SER A 83 19.13 22.72 5.02
C SER A 83 18.90 23.91 4.09
N SER A 84 19.97 24.48 3.53
CA SER A 84 19.87 25.52 2.50
C SER A 84 19.26 25.00 1.19
N ASP A 85 19.21 23.68 1.00
CA ASP A 85 18.76 23.07 -0.26
C ASP A 85 17.25 23.22 -0.49
N VAL A 86 16.49 23.64 0.54
CA VAL A 86 15.05 23.87 0.46
C VAL A 86 14.65 25.36 0.43
N ASP A 87 15.62 26.29 0.46
CA ASP A 87 15.37 27.73 0.49
C ASP A 87 14.60 28.22 -0.76
N GLY A 88 14.89 27.62 -1.91
CA GLY A 88 14.17 27.91 -3.16
C GLY A 88 12.69 27.56 -3.07
N GLN A 89 12.38 26.40 -2.50
CA GLN A 89 11.02 25.89 -2.30
C GLN A 89 10.31 26.71 -1.23
N LEU A 90 10.97 27.01 -0.11
CA LEU A 90 10.42 27.83 0.97
C LEU A 90 10.04 29.24 0.49
N SER A 91 10.92 29.88 -0.27
CA SER A 91 10.69 31.21 -0.84
C SER A 91 9.64 31.22 -1.98
N ALA A 92 9.34 30.06 -2.55
CA ALA A 92 8.30 29.88 -3.56
C ALA A 92 6.90 29.68 -2.96
N LEU A 93 6.77 29.37 -1.66
CA LEU A 93 5.47 29.26 -0.97
C LEU A 93 4.76 30.60 -0.93
N ARG A 94 3.48 30.62 -1.32
CA ARG A 94 2.67 31.85 -1.36
C ARG A 94 1.23 31.58 -0.98
N ASN A 95 0.63 32.52 -0.25
CA ASN A 95 -0.81 32.57 -0.06
C ASN A 95 -1.50 32.73 -1.42
N VAL A 96 -2.52 31.93 -1.68
CA VAL A 96 -3.29 32.03 -2.92
C VAL A 96 -4.31 33.18 -2.77
N PRO A 97 -4.29 34.20 -3.65
CA PRO A 97 -5.12 35.39 -3.50
C PRO A 97 -6.62 35.06 -3.42
N GLY A 98 -7.31 35.64 -2.43
CA GLY A 98 -8.75 35.44 -2.24
C GLY A 98 -9.15 34.10 -1.62
N THR A 99 -8.19 33.32 -1.13
CA THR A 99 -8.42 32.01 -0.49
C THR A 99 -7.81 31.95 0.91
N ASP A 100 -8.08 30.88 1.63
CA ASP A 100 -7.62 30.61 2.99
C ASP A 100 -6.42 29.64 3.06
N TYR A 101 -5.70 29.45 1.95
CA TYR A 101 -4.56 28.55 1.88
C TYR A 101 -3.34 29.16 1.17
N PHE A 102 -2.19 28.54 1.40
CA PHE A 102 -0.98 28.73 0.61
C PHE A 102 -0.66 27.46 -0.16
N SER A 103 0.10 27.59 -1.26
CA SER A 103 0.55 26.45 -2.04
C SER A 103 1.98 26.62 -2.56
N LEU A 104 2.55 25.48 -2.97
CA LEU A 104 3.76 25.39 -3.78
C LEU A 104 3.41 25.10 -5.25
N ASP A 105 2.28 25.61 -5.75
CA ASP A 105 1.86 25.38 -7.15
C ASP A 105 2.85 25.97 -8.17
N ARG A 106 3.55 27.04 -7.78
CA ARG A 106 4.59 27.67 -8.61
C ARG A 106 5.96 27.18 -8.16
N LEU A 107 6.46 26.15 -8.83
CA LEU A 107 7.77 25.59 -8.53
C LEU A 107 8.92 26.55 -8.87
N PRO A 108 10.03 26.49 -8.11
CA PRO A 108 11.30 27.06 -8.54
C PRO A 108 11.72 26.52 -9.93
N PRO A 109 12.40 27.31 -10.78
CA PRO A 109 12.75 26.90 -12.14
C PRO A 109 13.56 25.61 -12.27
N GLN A 110 14.25 25.16 -11.20
CA GLN A 110 15.07 23.95 -11.23
C GLN A 110 14.25 22.67 -10.95
N LEU A 111 12.97 22.78 -10.58
CA LEU A 111 12.12 21.66 -10.19
C LEU A 111 10.95 21.47 -11.14
N SER A 112 10.52 20.21 -11.27
CA SER A 112 9.33 19.81 -12.02
C SER A 112 8.35 19.02 -11.14
N HIS A 113 7.08 18.98 -11.56
CA HIS A 113 6.03 18.21 -10.88
C HIS A 113 6.32 16.70 -10.77
N GLN A 114 7.27 16.16 -11.55
CA GLN A 114 7.68 14.75 -11.44
C GLN A 114 8.71 14.52 -10.32
N GLN A 115 9.41 15.56 -9.89
CA GLN A 115 10.51 15.47 -8.92
C GLN A 115 10.05 15.78 -7.50
N ILE A 116 9.02 16.63 -7.36
CA ILE A 116 8.52 17.10 -6.07
C ILE A 116 6.99 17.05 -6.04
N GLY A 117 6.46 16.87 -4.84
CA GLY A 117 5.04 16.95 -4.54
C GLY A 117 4.58 18.39 -4.37
N ASN A 118 3.30 18.57 -4.03
CA ASN A 118 2.80 19.88 -3.66
C ASN A 118 2.77 20.02 -2.13
N LEU A 119 3.12 21.21 -1.64
CA LEU A 119 2.99 21.57 -0.24
C LEU A 119 1.92 22.65 -0.11
N THR A 120 0.85 22.33 0.62
CA THR A 120 -0.28 23.24 0.83
C THR A 120 -0.59 23.34 2.31
N GLY A 121 -1.17 24.45 2.76
CA GLY A 121 -1.49 24.65 4.16
C GLY A 121 -2.41 25.85 4.35
N LEU A 122 -2.95 26.01 5.56
CA LEU A 122 -3.69 27.23 5.88
C LEU A 122 -2.78 28.45 5.80
N VAL A 123 -3.34 29.60 5.42
CA VAL A 123 -2.65 30.89 5.20
C VAL A 123 -1.37 31.06 6.02
N LEU A 124 -0.27 31.40 5.35
CA LEU A 124 0.97 31.78 5.99
C LEU A 124 0.75 33.06 6.80
N PRO A 125 1.11 33.08 8.10
CA PRO A 125 0.96 34.26 8.93
C PRO A 125 1.84 35.40 8.40
N GLY A 126 1.39 36.64 8.60
CA GLY A 126 2.17 37.83 8.21
C GLY A 126 3.47 38.00 9.01
N LYS A 127 3.62 37.30 10.13
CA LYS A 127 4.88 37.20 10.90
C LYS A 127 5.45 35.79 10.73
N PRO A 128 6.76 35.63 10.47
CA PRO A 128 7.40 34.32 10.42
C PRO A 128 7.17 33.53 11.71
N ASP A 129 6.72 32.29 11.57
CA ASP A 129 6.69 31.30 12.65
C ASP A 129 7.86 30.33 12.43
N PRO A 130 8.95 30.44 13.22
CA PRO A 130 10.14 29.62 13.04
C PRO A 130 9.87 28.11 13.18
N ALA A 131 8.93 27.72 14.05
CA ALA A 131 8.63 26.31 14.27
C ALA A 131 7.93 25.72 13.03
N ARG A 132 6.91 26.43 12.51
CA ARG A 132 6.23 26.04 11.28
C ARG A 132 7.17 26.06 10.07
N GLN A 133 8.01 27.08 9.93
CA GLN A 133 8.98 27.15 8.84
C GLN A 133 9.99 26.00 8.88
N ARG A 134 10.50 25.66 10.08
CA ARG A 134 11.40 24.51 10.26
C ARG A 134 10.72 23.21 9.87
N GLU A 135 9.49 22.97 10.31
CA GLU A 135 8.78 21.73 9.97
C GLU A 135 8.46 21.63 8.47
N ILE A 136 8.10 22.74 7.83
CA ILE A 136 7.93 22.81 6.37
C ILE A 136 9.26 22.48 5.67
N ALA A 137 10.38 23.04 6.14
CA ALA A 137 11.70 22.77 5.59
C ALA A 137 12.04 21.27 5.69
N VAL A 138 11.75 20.62 6.82
CA VAL A 138 11.92 19.17 7.00
C VAL A 138 11.04 18.41 6.00
N ALA A 139 9.75 18.74 5.89
CA ALA A 139 8.84 18.07 4.97
C ALA A 139 9.31 18.17 3.50
N LEU A 140 9.83 19.33 3.10
CA LEU A 140 10.44 19.54 1.78
C LEU A 140 11.77 18.79 1.62
N GLY A 141 12.59 18.69 2.66
CA GLY A 141 13.84 17.93 2.66
C GLY A 141 13.61 16.42 2.50
N LEU A 142 12.49 15.91 3.02
CA LEU A 142 12.05 14.52 2.84
C LEU A 142 11.47 14.23 1.44
N ALA A 143 11.24 15.26 0.62
CA ALA A 143 10.61 15.11 -0.70
C ALA A 143 11.30 14.07 -1.61
N PRO A 144 12.65 14.01 -1.73
CA PRO A 144 13.31 13.00 -2.56
C PRO A 144 13.02 11.57 -2.08
N MET A 145 12.96 11.34 -0.77
CA MET A 145 12.65 10.03 -0.19
C MET A 145 11.19 9.64 -0.44
N MET A 146 10.26 10.58 -0.28
CA MET A 146 8.84 10.34 -0.57
C MET A 146 8.60 10.06 -2.06
N THR A 147 9.25 10.82 -2.95
CA THR A 147 9.24 10.58 -4.40
C THR A 147 9.80 9.20 -4.74
N ALA A 148 10.93 8.82 -4.15
CA ALA A 148 11.53 7.50 -4.35
C ALA A 148 10.63 6.38 -3.81
N ALA A 149 10.00 6.57 -2.64
CA ALA A 149 9.06 5.61 -2.08
C ALA A 149 7.87 5.39 -3.01
N TYR A 150 7.25 6.47 -3.51
CA TYR A 150 6.13 6.36 -4.45
C TYR A 150 6.52 5.63 -5.74
N ARG A 151 7.62 6.01 -6.38
CA ARG A 151 8.09 5.37 -7.64
C ARG A 151 8.43 3.88 -7.48
N ASN A 152 8.63 3.41 -6.25
CA ASN A 152 8.88 2.01 -5.94
C ASN A 152 7.60 1.22 -5.59
N LEU A 153 6.46 1.91 -5.47
CA LEU A 153 5.22 1.38 -4.90
C LEU A 153 3.97 1.69 -5.74
N ASP A 154 4.05 2.62 -6.69
CA ASP A 154 2.92 3.05 -7.53
C ASP A 154 2.39 1.92 -8.40
N GLU A 155 3.27 1.14 -9.03
CA GLU A 155 2.91 -0.09 -9.77
C GLU A 155 2.24 -1.15 -8.88
N HIS A 156 2.32 -1.00 -7.56
CA HIS A 156 1.73 -1.89 -6.57
C HIS A 156 0.47 -1.30 -5.89
N GLY A 157 -0.09 -0.22 -6.44
CA GLY A 157 -1.37 0.33 -5.98
C GLY A 157 -1.28 1.40 -4.90
N VAL A 158 -0.08 1.92 -4.60
CA VAL A 158 0.05 3.10 -3.74
C VAL A 158 -0.38 4.34 -4.50
N ALA A 159 -1.43 4.99 -4.02
CA ALA A 159 -1.99 6.18 -4.64
C ALA A 159 -1.21 7.47 -4.29
N TRP A 160 -0.71 7.56 -3.04
CA TRP A 160 -0.12 8.76 -2.47
C TRP A 160 0.97 8.42 -1.45
N VAL A 161 1.96 9.30 -1.31
CA VAL A 161 2.85 9.40 -0.15
C VAL A 161 2.77 10.82 0.37
N TYR A 162 2.49 11.00 1.66
CA TYR A 162 2.25 12.33 2.22
C TYR A 162 2.74 12.50 3.65
N TYR A 163 2.99 13.77 4.01
CA TYR A 163 3.30 14.22 5.36
C TYR A 163 2.24 15.22 5.79
N VAL A 164 1.52 14.96 6.88
CA VAL A 164 0.50 15.87 7.44
C VAL A 164 0.97 16.43 8.77
N SER A 165 0.89 17.74 8.93
CA SER A 165 1.41 18.44 10.09
C SER A 165 0.31 18.99 11.02
N ARG A 166 0.61 19.05 12.33
CA ARG A 166 -0.20 19.80 13.31
C ARG A 166 -0.11 21.31 13.08
N GLN A 167 0.92 21.79 12.39
CA GLN A 167 1.09 23.17 11.93
C GLN A 167 0.28 23.48 10.67
N GLN A 168 -0.79 22.70 10.42
CA GLN A 168 -1.82 22.98 9.44
C GLN A 168 -1.30 23.08 8.00
N PHE A 169 -0.50 22.08 7.60
CA PHE A 169 -0.05 21.91 6.23
C PHE A 169 0.08 20.41 5.89
N ILE A 170 0.10 20.11 4.59
CA ILE A 170 0.36 18.80 4.02
C ILE A 170 1.37 18.92 2.88
N TYR A 171 2.32 18.01 2.83
CA TYR A 171 3.08 17.70 1.62
C TYR A 171 2.50 16.41 1.01
N LEU A 172 2.20 16.43 -0.29
CA LEU A 172 1.57 15.32 -1.00
C LEU A 172 2.31 15.01 -2.30
N TYR A 173 2.68 13.74 -2.51
CA TYR A 173 3.24 13.22 -3.75
C TYR A 173 2.38 12.04 -4.29
N PRO A 174 2.18 11.91 -5.62
CA PRO A 174 2.63 12.79 -6.70
C PRO A 174 2.03 14.20 -6.63
N PHE A 175 2.67 15.14 -7.34
CA PHE A 175 2.22 16.53 -7.39
C PHE A 175 0.75 16.60 -7.76
N THR A 176 -0.04 17.22 -6.89
CA THR A 176 -1.46 17.51 -7.10
C THR A 176 -1.66 19.01 -6.97
N PRO A 177 -2.15 19.71 -8.02
CA PRO A 177 -2.42 21.14 -7.95
C PRO A 177 -3.32 21.48 -6.76
N ALA A 178 -3.09 22.63 -6.10
CA ALA A 178 -3.89 23.02 -4.95
C ALA A 178 -5.38 23.23 -5.29
N ALA A 179 -5.69 23.50 -6.56
CA ALA A 179 -7.06 23.57 -7.06
C ALA A 179 -7.80 22.21 -7.01
N ASP A 180 -7.08 21.10 -7.12
CA ASP A 180 -7.63 19.75 -7.06
C ASP A 180 -7.66 19.24 -5.61
N PHE A 181 -6.58 19.48 -4.86
CA PHE A 181 -6.50 19.13 -3.44
C PHE A 181 -5.51 20.02 -2.68
N HIS A 182 -5.93 20.51 -1.51
CA HIS A 182 -5.08 21.26 -0.58
C HIS A 182 -5.47 20.94 0.88
N TYR A 183 -4.56 21.21 1.81
CA TYR A 183 -4.87 21.17 3.23
C TYR A 183 -5.99 22.16 3.56
N SER A 184 -7.01 21.69 4.28
CA SER A 184 -8.10 22.52 4.76
C SER A 184 -8.32 22.32 6.26
N ALA A 185 -9.15 23.18 6.87
CA ALA A 185 -9.59 22.98 8.25
C ALA A 185 -10.31 21.63 8.47
N GLY A 186 -10.80 20.99 7.39
CA GLY A 186 -11.40 19.66 7.43
C GLY A 186 -10.40 18.50 7.41
N THR A 187 -9.13 18.72 7.04
CA THR A 187 -8.10 17.65 6.95
C THR A 187 -7.94 16.89 8.29
N PRO A 188 -7.90 17.53 9.47
CA PRO A 188 -7.85 16.84 10.76
C PRO A 188 -9.07 15.98 11.10
N LEU A 189 -10.18 16.11 10.37
CA LEU A 189 -11.37 15.26 10.56
C LEU A 189 -11.19 13.86 9.93
N GLY A 190 -10.17 13.70 9.06
CA GLY A 190 -9.85 12.44 8.39
C GLY A 190 -9.51 11.31 9.37
N VAL A 191 -9.86 10.08 8.99
CA VAL A 191 -9.57 8.89 9.82
C VAL A 191 -8.06 8.67 10.00
N PHE A 192 -7.27 8.89 8.96
CA PHE A 192 -5.81 8.80 8.99
C PHE A 192 -5.20 9.74 10.03
N TRP A 193 -5.77 10.93 10.23
CA TRP A 193 -5.29 11.90 11.21
C TRP A 193 -5.68 11.50 12.63
N ARG A 194 -6.98 11.23 12.84
CA ARG A 194 -7.51 10.97 14.19
C ARG A 194 -6.92 9.73 14.83
N MET A 195 -6.60 8.70 14.05
CA MET A 195 -6.05 7.46 14.58
C MET A 195 -4.57 7.56 14.99
N VAL A 196 -3.81 8.52 14.46
CA VAL A 196 -2.40 8.74 14.85
C VAL A 196 -2.22 9.76 15.97
N LEU A 197 -3.30 10.40 16.43
CA LEU A 197 -3.24 11.37 17.52
C LEU A 197 -2.73 10.74 18.81
N PRO A 198 -1.89 11.41 19.62
CA PRO A 198 -1.34 10.86 20.86
C PRO A 198 -2.41 10.40 21.87
N GLU A 199 -3.58 11.02 21.84
CA GLU A 199 -4.72 10.64 22.70
C GLU A 199 -5.29 9.26 22.34
N VAL A 200 -5.11 8.81 21.09
CA VAL A 200 -5.59 7.52 20.55
C VAL A 200 -4.43 6.51 20.42
N ASN A 201 -3.25 6.98 20.04
CA ASN A 201 -2.05 6.20 19.79
C ASN A 201 -0.86 6.79 20.57
N PRO A 202 -0.85 6.67 21.92
CA PRO A 202 0.13 7.31 22.79
C PRO A 202 1.56 6.78 22.57
N GLU A 203 1.68 5.56 22.08
CA GLU A 203 2.97 4.93 21.80
C GLU A 203 3.51 5.24 20.40
N GLY A 204 2.76 5.98 19.56
CA GLY A 204 3.18 6.34 18.21
C GLY A 204 3.40 5.13 17.30
N ARG A 205 2.65 4.04 17.51
CA ARG A 205 2.76 2.82 16.69
C ARG A 205 2.27 3.07 15.27
N ARG A 206 2.85 2.39 14.28
CA ARG A 206 2.26 2.31 12.94
C ARG A 206 0.84 1.75 13.03
N ILE A 207 -0.08 2.32 12.27
CA ILE A 207 -1.47 1.90 12.23
C ILE A 207 -1.88 1.64 10.79
N MET A 208 -2.96 0.89 10.60
CA MET A 208 -3.62 0.79 9.31
C MET A 208 -5.05 1.25 9.49
N THR A 209 -5.47 2.25 8.74
CA THR A 209 -6.85 2.75 8.81
C THR A 209 -7.83 1.72 8.25
N PRO A 210 -9.11 1.72 8.68
CA PRO A 210 -10.18 1.10 7.92
C PRO A 210 -10.28 1.72 6.52
N VAL A 211 -10.88 1.01 5.57
CA VAL A 211 -11.15 1.56 4.24
C VAL A 211 -12.04 2.82 4.37
N TYR A 212 -11.63 3.91 3.74
CA TYR A 212 -12.33 5.19 3.71
C TYR A 212 -12.32 5.78 2.31
N ILE A 213 -13.16 6.79 2.05
CA ILE A 213 -13.18 7.51 0.79
C ILE A 213 -12.18 8.66 0.83
N ASP A 214 -11.24 8.64 -0.10
CA ASP A 214 -10.19 9.65 -0.25
C ASP A 214 -10.76 11.05 -0.47
N GLN A 215 -10.22 12.01 0.27
CA GLN A 215 -10.59 13.42 0.12
C GLN A 215 -10.01 14.02 -1.17
N ALA A 216 -8.93 13.45 -1.71
CA ALA A 216 -8.31 13.87 -2.97
C ALA A 216 -8.89 13.12 -4.20
N GLY A 217 -9.94 12.31 -4.03
CA GLY A 217 -10.72 11.77 -5.15
C GLY A 217 -10.24 10.45 -5.75
N LYS A 218 -9.30 9.71 -5.12
CA LYS A 218 -8.89 8.37 -5.60
C LYS A 218 -9.87 7.24 -5.25
N GLY A 219 -11.00 7.56 -4.62
CA GLY A 219 -12.02 6.58 -4.24
C GLY A 219 -11.69 5.88 -2.93
N ALA A 220 -12.05 4.60 -2.82
CA ALA A 220 -11.85 3.82 -1.61
C ALA A 220 -10.36 3.48 -1.41
N MET A 221 -9.83 3.80 -0.23
CA MET A 221 -8.44 3.55 0.13
C MET A 221 -8.27 3.27 1.62
N LEU A 222 -7.06 2.88 1.99
CA LEU A 222 -6.59 2.84 3.36
C LEU A 222 -5.20 3.48 3.40
N THR A 223 -4.88 4.04 4.56
CA THR A 223 -3.55 4.56 4.92
C THR A 223 -2.86 3.64 5.91
N ILE A 224 -1.54 3.56 5.79
CA ILE A 224 -0.60 2.90 6.70
C ILE A 224 0.32 3.96 7.31
#